data_AF-A0A9P5WDM9-F1
#
_entry.id   AF-A0A9P5WDM9-F1
#
_cell.length_a   1.000
_cell.length_b   1.000
_cell.length_c   1.000
_cell.angle_alpha   90.00
_cell.angle_beta   90.00
_cell.angle_gamma   90.00
#
_symmetry.space_group_name_H-M   'P 1'
#
loop_
_entity.id
_entity.type
_entity.pdbx_description
1 polymer ?
#
loop_
_entity_poly.entity_id
_entity_poly.type
_entity_poly.pdbx_seq_one_letter_code
_entity_poly.pdbx_strand_id
1 'polypeptide(L)'
;MIMKLSVVVAALASFAAMTAHAHVSLSSPCGRYQPGSGCPPPPAGQSVDYDIDSPIGTYESQDSPLCKHTIPYSHRTVYKAGETIHTEYSVDTSHFGGHCQYALSYDSGKTWVVIKTVIRDCLKGVPQGGKYTVPVQIPKDAPSGKVTFMWLWNNAEGNRELYSNCADIEIKGKDGGKVKGVAPLIANYGHSSFYIPEFPGANDRDGHEEFAKRKPITITVKGSGKSQSTTKPSPKPTSKPTKTKTVSPKPTKIVTPKPKSTKTTKTVTKVVTRTVTKIVKPTHCS
;
A
#
# COMPACT_ATOMS: atom_id res chain seq x y z
N MET A 1 4.06 61.23 -46.20
CA MET A 1 3.16 60.12 -45.84
C MET A 1 4.00 58.85 -45.79
N ILE A 2 4.24 58.31 -44.59
CA ILE A 2 4.60 56.92 -44.24
C ILE A 2 4.89 56.97 -42.74
N MET A 3 4.09 56.29 -41.91
CA MET A 3 4.65 55.70 -40.69
C MET A 3 3.90 54.43 -40.36
N LYS A 4 4.71 53.39 -40.15
CA LYS A 4 4.35 51.97 -40.15
C LYS A 4 3.61 51.58 -38.88
N LEU A 5 2.59 50.75 -39.09
CA LEU A 5 1.88 49.96 -38.11
C LEU A 5 2.87 49.14 -37.26
N SER A 6 2.89 49.37 -35.95
CA SER A 6 3.60 48.50 -34.99
C SER A 6 2.57 47.82 -34.11
N VAL A 7 2.21 46.60 -34.50
CA VAL A 7 1.43 45.67 -33.69
C VAL A 7 2.36 45.13 -32.60
N VAL A 8 2.18 45.56 -31.36
CA VAL A 8 2.82 44.91 -30.21
C VAL A 8 1.98 43.68 -29.85
N VAL A 9 2.44 42.51 -30.30
CA VAL A 9 1.93 41.22 -29.84
C VAL A 9 2.44 41.01 -28.41
N ALA A 10 1.57 41.23 -27.42
CA ALA A 10 1.86 40.82 -26.05
C ALA A 10 1.83 39.29 -25.98
N ALA A 11 3.01 38.69 -25.88
CA ALA A 11 3.17 37.25 -25.64
C ALA A 11 2.68 36.92 -24.22
N LEU A 12 1.45 36.40 -24.12
CA LEU A 12 0.97 35.67 -22.95
C LEU A 12 1.79 34.38 -22.83
N ALA A 13 2.87 34.43 -22.05
CA ALA A 13 3.56 33.22 -21.60
C ALA A 13 2.66 32.51 -20.57
N SER A 14 1.81 31.62 -21.06
CA SER A 14 1.09 30.66 -20.22
C SER A 14 2.12 29.75 -19.56
N PHE A 15 2.52 30.09 -18.33
CA PHE A 15 3.17 29.15 -17.42
C PHE A 15 2.14 28.08 -17.07
N ALA A 16 2.05 27.04 -17.91
CA ALA A 16 1.40 25.81 -17.51
C ALA A 16 2.27 25.20 -16.41
N ALA A 17 1.90 25.44 -15.16
CA ALA A 17 2.46 24.72 -14.03
C ALA A 17 2.22 23.24 -14.30
N MET A 18 3.30 22.52 -14.65
CA MET A 18 3.29 21.07 -14.68
C MET A 18 3.03 20.63 -13.23
N THR A 19 1.78 20.30 -12.93
CA THR A 19 1.43 19.68 -11.66
C THR A 19 2.11 18.32 -11.66
N ALA A 20 3.26 18.24 -10.98
CA ALA A 20 3.86 16.96 -10.64
C ALA A 20 2.84 16.26 -9.74
N HIS A 21 2.10 15.31 -10.30
CA HIS A 21 1.26 14.41 -9.53
C HIS A 21 2.20 13.40 -8.90
N ALA A 22 2.21 13.27 -7.56
CA ALA A 22 2.83 12.07 -7.00
C ALA A 22 1.88 10.91 -7.06
N HIS A 23 2.49 9.75 -7.28
CA HIS A 23 1.81 8.49 -7.24
C HIS A 23 2.68 7.53 -6.45
N VAL A 24 2.27 7.24 -5.21
CA VAL A 24 2.91 6.21 -4.39
C VAL A 24 1.83 5.35 -3.76
N SER A 25 1.95 4.03 -3.93
CA SER A 25 1.07 3.08 -3.27
C SER A 25 1.83 2.02 -2.48
N LEU A 26 1.19 1.54 -1.41
CA LEU A 26 1.59 0.36 -0.66
C LEU A 26 1.34 -0.89 -1.52
N SER A 27 2.42 -1.53 -1.97
CA SER A 27 2.36 -2.77 -2.75
C SER A 27 2.43 -4.02 -1.88
N SER A 28 3.14 -3.94 -0.73
CA SER A 28 3.19 -5.03 0.25
C SER A 28 3.12 -4.49 1.69
N PRO A 29 2.30 -5.08 2.58
CA PRO A 29 1.20 -6.00 2.25
C PRO A 29 0.20 -5.32 1.31
N CYS A 30 -0.51 -6.12 0.50
CA CYS A 30 -1.42 -5.60 -0.52
C CYS A 30 -2.44 -4.61 0.05
N GLY A 31 -2.35 -3.35 -0.39
CA GLY A 31 -3.41 -2.37 -0.19
C GLY A 31 -4.73 -2.86 -0.81
N ARG A 32 -5.86 -2.40 -0.28
CA ARG A 32 -7.18 -2.71 -0.84
C ARG A 32 -7.22 -2.38 -2.33
N TYR A 33 -7.51 -3.42 -3.12
CA TYR A 33 -7.73 -3.39 -4.56
C TYR A 33 -6.48 -3.11 -5.38
N GLN A 34 -5.31 -3.34 -4.78
CA GLN A 34 -4.00 -3.21 -5.40
C GLN A 34 -3.87 -4.07 -6.67
N PRO A 35 -3.52 -3.50 -7.84
CA PRO A 35 -3.29 -4.22 -9.10
C PRO A 35 -2.04 -5.10 -9.11
N GLY A 36 -1.16 -4.97 -8.11
CA GLY A 36 0.08 -5.73 -7.99
C GLY A 36 -0.10 -7.26 -8.07
N SER A 37 0.84 -7.93 -8.74
CA SER A 37 0.87 -9.39 -8.84
C SER A 37 0.96 -10.03 -7.45
N GLY A 38 0.10 -11.02 -7.20
CA GLY A 38 0.06 -11.72 -5.90
C GLY A 38 -0.92 -11.11 -4.90
N CYS A 39 -1.55 -9.97 -5.22
CA CYS A 39 -2.64 -9.44 -4.42
C CYS A 39 -3.97 -10.17 -4.69
N PRO A 40 -4.80 -10.36 -3.65
CA PRO A 40 -6.10 -11.00 -3.82
C PRO A 40 -7.02 -10.15 -4.70
N PRO A 41 -7.92 -10.78 -5.47
CA PRO A 41 -8.91 -10.04 -6.24
C PRO A 41 -9.81 -9.22 -5.30
N PRO A 42 -10.29 -8.04 -5.73
CA PRO A 42 -11.25 -7.25 -4.98
C PRO A 42 -12.48 -8.07 -4.55
N PRO A 43 -13.15 -7.72 -3.44
CA PRO A 43 -14.41 -8.34 -3.03
C PRO A 43 -15.46 -8.30 -4.15
N ALA A 44 -16.45 -9.19 -4.07
CA ALA A 44 -17.52 -9.27 -5.07
C ALA A 44 -18.20 -7.92 -5.29
N GLY A 45 -18.37 -7.52 -6.56
CA GLY A 45 -18.93 -6.23 -6.94
C GLY A 45 -17.96 -5.04 -6.84
N GLN A 46 -16.66 -5.29 -6.65
CA GLN A 46 -15.60 -4.27 -6.66
C GLN A 46 -14.63 -4.54 -7.81
N SER A 47 -13.91 -3.49 -8.24
CA SER A 47 -12.91 -3.56 -9.31
C SER A 47 -11.51 -3.23 -8.79
N VAL A 48 -10.49 -3.65 -9.53
CA VAL A 48 -9.10 -3.27 -9.26
C VAL A 48 -8.97 -1.76 -9.38
N ASP A 49 -8.21 -1.16 -8.46
CA ASP A 49 -7.94 0.27 -8.44
C ASP A 49 -6.60 0.56 -9.12
N TYR A 50 -6.64 0.96 -10.38
CA TYR A 50 -5.45 1.33 -11.14
C TYR A 50 -4.91 2.72 -10.78
N ASP A 51 -5.61 3.46 -9.92
CA ASP A 51 -5.26 4.79 -9.43
C ASP A 51 -4.96 4.74 -7.92
N ILE A 52 -4.60 3.56 -7.39
CA ILE A 52 -4.39 3.32 -5.95
C ILE A 52 -3.28 4.20 -5.35
N ASP A 53 -2.37 4.65 -6.22
CA ASP A 53 -1.22 5.48 -5.92
C ASP A 53 -1.53 6.97 -5.91
N SER A 54 -2.69 7.41 -6.41
CA SER A 54 -3.18 8.79 -6.25
C SER A 54 -3.53 9.13 -4.80
N PRO A 55 -3.47 10.42 -4.43
CA PRO A 55 -3.83 10.87 -3.09
C PRO A 55 -5.30 10.56 -2.78
N ILE A 56 -5.63 10.43 -1.49
CA ILE A 56 -7.01 10.29 -1.03
C ILE A 56 -7.68 11.64 -0.78
N GLY A 57 -6.91 12.72 -0.80
CA GLY A 57 -7.40 14.08 -0.66
C GLY A 57 -6.26 15.08 -0.61
N THR A 58 -6.64 16.35 -0.57
CA THR A 58 -5.74 17.49 -0.40
C THR A 58 -6.20 18.32 0.79
N TYR A 59 -5.52 19.41 1.13
CA TYR A 59 -6.11 20.34 2.09
C TYR A 59 -7.47 20.92 1.61
N GLU A 60 -7.66 21.04 0.30
CA GLU A 60 -8.89 21.59 -0.30
C GLU A 60 -10.01 20.55 -0.46
N SER A 61 -9.68 19.24 -0.42
CA SER A 61 -10.61 18.17 -0.79
C SER A 61 -10.46 16.89 0.05
N GLN A 62 -11.56 16.15 0.19
CA GLN A 62 -11.57 14.78 0.71
C GLN A 62 -12.16 13.87 -0.37
N ASP A 63 -11.29 13.29 -1.20
CA ASP A 63 -11.70 12.62 -2.44
C ASP A 63 -12.02 11.14 -2.22
N SER A 64 -11.47 10.53 -1.18
CA SER A 64 -11.65 9.10 -0.86
C SER A 64 -11.50 8.85 0.64
N PRO A 65 -12.09 7.78 1.20
CA PRO A 65 -11.91 7.43 2.61
C PRO A 65 -10.44 7.12 2.94
N LEU A 66 -10.08 7.10 4.23
CA LEU A 66 -8.70 6.83 4.68
C LEU A 66 -8.10 5.53 4.13
N CYS A 67 -8.89 4.53 3.81
CA CYS A 67 -8.39 3.28 3.23
C CYS A 67 -8.44 3.23 1.70
N LYS A 68 -8.78 4.35 1.04
CA LYS A 68 -9.19 4.52 -0.36
C LYS A 68 -10.47 3.77 -0.73
N HIS A 69 -10.64 2.56 -0.18
CA HIS A 69 -11.81 1.70 -0.31
C HIS A 69 -12.35 1.27 1.06
N THR A 70 -13.67 1.09 1.14
CA THR A 70 -14.35 0.78 2.41
C THR A 70 -14.51 -0.72 2.68
N ILE A 71 -14.58 -1.56 1.64
CA ILE A 71 -14.80 -3.00 1.80
C ILE A 71 -13.45 -3.71 1.97
N PRO A 72 -13.24 -4.44 3.08
CA PRO A 72 -11.99 -5.14 3.31
C PRO A 72 -11.85 -6.40 2.46
N TYR A 73 -10.61 -6.85 2.25
CA TYR A 73 -10.37 -8.19 1.73
C TYR A 73 -10.88 -9.26 2.70
N SER A 74 -11.43 -10.34 2.12
CA SER A 74 -11.81 -11.55 2.84
C SER A 74 -10.58 -12.39 3.20
N HIS A 75 -9.64 -12.54 2.26
CA HIS A 75 -8.36 -13.18 2.46
C HIS A 75 -7.35 -12.19 3.07
N ARG A 76 -6.65 -12.60 4.13
CA ARG A 76 -5.78 -11.74 4.93
C ARG A 76 -4.40 -12.37 5.08
N THR A 77 -3.36 -11.57 4.89
CA THR A 77 -2.00 -12.00 5.24
C THR A 77 -1.90 -12.15 6.75
N VAL A 78 -1.38 -13.30 7.19
CA VAL A 78 -1.27 -13.63 8.61
C VAL A 78 0.10 -13.24 9.14
N TYR A 79 0.14 -12.47 10.21
CA TYR A 79 1.36 -12.11 10.95
C TYR A 79 1.25 -12.55 12.41
N LYS A 80 2.38 -12.79 13.08
CA LYS A 80 2.42 -12.98 14.53
C LYS A 80 2.57 -11.65 15.26
N ALA A 81 2.06 -11.56 16.49
CA ALA A 81 2.41 -10.45 17.37
C ALA A 81 3.94 -10.39 17.57
N GLY A 82 4.53 -9.19 17.50
CA GLY A 82 5.98 -9.00 17.52
C GLY A 82 6.69 -9.18 16.18
N GLU A 83 6.01 -9.69 15.16
CA GLU A 83 6.57 -9.84 13.81
C GLU A 83 6.73 -8.48 13.13
N THR A 84 7.73 -8.36 12.25
CA THR A 84 7.95 -7.17 11.44
C THR A 84 7.27 -7.33 10.09
N ILE A 85 6.35 -6.42 9.78
CA ILE A 85 5.82 -6.22 8.44
C ILE A 85 6.89 -5.46 7.65
N HIS A 86 7.45 -6.09 6.63
CA HIS A 86 8.32 -5.41 5.67
C HIS A 86 7.45 -4.79 4.59
N THR A 87 7.17 -3.49 4.71
CA THR A 87 6.35 -2.81 3.71
C THR A 87 7.14 -2.58 2.44
N GLU A 88 6.47 -2.61 1.30
CA GLU A 88 7.01 -2.26 -0.02
C GLU A 88 6.07 -1.29 -0.74
N TYR A 89 6.64 -0.50 -1.65
CA TYR A 89 5.93 0.58 -2.33
C TYR A 89 6.19 0.57 -3.83
N SER A 90 5.15 0.87 -4.59
CA SER A 90 5.26 1.32 -5.98
C SER A 90 5.43 2.83 -5.95
N VAL A 91 6.56 3.34 -6.43
CA VAL A 91 6.91 4.77 -6.38
C VAL A 91 7.05 5.32 -7.78
N ASP A 92 6.18 6.24 -8.16
CA ASP A 92 6.31 7.02 -9.38
C ASP A 92 7.06 8.32 -9.09
N THR A 93 6.49 9.18 -8.24
CA THR A 93 7.14 10.42 -7.80
C THR A 93 7.12 10.49 -6.28
N SER A 94 8.30 10.70 -5.69
CA SER A 94 8.50 10.68 -4.23
C SER A 94 8.35 12.03 -3.55
N HIS A 95 8.13 13.12 -4.30
CA HIS A 95 7.89 14.48 -3.77
C HIS A 95 8.88 14.93 -2.68
N PHE A 96 10.17 14.66 -2.89
CA PHE A 96 11.26 14.91 -1.92
C PHE A 96 11.07 14.25 -0.55
N GLY A 97 10.17 13.27 -0.46
CA GLY A 97 9.86 12.50 0.72
C GLY A 97 8.68 13.05 1.51
N GLY A 98 8.81 13.11 2.84
CA GLY A 98 7.75 13.57 3.72
C GLY A 98 7.62 12.78 5.01
N HIS A 99 6.41 12.78 5.57
CA HIS A 99 6.09 12.08 6.81
C HIS A 99 5.23 10.86 6.54
N CYS A 100 5.59 9.72 7.13
CA CYS A 100 4.76 8.52 7.10
C CYS A 100 4.29 8.07 8.48
N GLN A 101 3.07 7.55 8.54
CA GLN A 101 2.52 6.91 9.72
C GLN A 101 2.01 5.50 9.37
N TYR A 102 2.19 4.59 10.31
CA TYR A 102 1.73 3.21 10.20
C TYR A 102 0.84 2.90 11.39
N ALA A 103 -0.40 2.52 11.14
CA ALA A 103 -1.39 2.33 12.19
C ALA A 103 -2.13 1.00 12.08
N LEU A 104 -2.61 0.51 13.22
CA LEU A 104 -3.47 -0.66 13.33
C LEU A 104 -4.88 -0.24 13.77
N SER A 105 -5.88 -0.89 13.21
CA SER A 105 -7.27 -0.83 13.66
C SER A 105 -7.85 -2.23 13.80
N TYR A 106 -8.53 -2.48 14.92
CA TYR A 106 -9.25 -3.74 15.20
C TYR A 106 -10.77 -3.61 15.06
N ASP A 107 -11.27 -2.42 14.71
CA ASP A 107 -12.70 -2.09 14.68
C ASP A 107 -13.13 -1.52 13.32
N SER A 108 -12.52 -2.06 12.26
CA SER A 108 -12.80 -1.71 10.85
C SER A 108 -12.54 -0.23 10.52
N GLY A 109 -11.46 0.33 11.06
CA GLY A 109 -10.99 1.68 10.74
C GLY A 109 -11.67 2.79 11.54
N LYS A 110 -12.42 2.47 12.59
CA LYS A 110 -13.05 3.48 13.46
C LYS A 110 -12.05 4.08 14.43
N THR A 111 -11.17 3.26 14.99
CA THR A 111 -10.07 3.69 15.85
C THR A 111 -8.74 3.18 15.31
N TRP A 112 -7.73 4.04 15.43
CA TRP A 112 -6.39 3.80 14.90
C TRP A 112 -5.34 4.02 15.97
N VAL A 113 -4.40 3.10 16.08
CA VAL A 113 -3.20 3.25 16.91
C VAL A 113 -1.99 3.24 16.01
N VAL A 114 -1.24 4.34 15.99
CA VAL A 114 0.04 4.44 15.29
C VAL A 114 1.10 3.59 16.00
N ILE A 115 1.75 2.71 15.24
CA ILE A 115 2.81 1.81 15.70
C ILE A 115 4.19 2.17 15.14
N LYS A 116 4.26 3.02 14.10
CA LYS A 116 5.50 3.62 13.61
C LYS A 116 5.23 4.98 12.99
N THR A 117 6.15 5.91 13.16
CA THR A 117 6.17 7.20 12.46
C THR A 117 7.56 7.40 11.87
N VAL A 118 7.62 7.85 10.63
CA VAL A 118 8.86 8.27 9.95
C VAL A 118 8.69 9.74 9.62
N ILE A 119 9.50 10.60 10.23
CA ILE A 119 9.42 12.05 10.07
C ILE A 119 10.49 12.48 9.07
N ARG A 120 10.11 13.29 8.08
CA ARG A 120 10.90 13.85 6.96
C ARG A 120 11.53 12.85 5.99
N ASP A 121 11.99 11.71 6.45
CA ASP A 121 12.78 10.78 5.65
C ASP A 121 11.93 9.74 4.92
N CYS A 122 10.60 9.78 5.04
CA CYS A 122 9.78 8.81 4.32
C CYS A 122 9.85 9.09 2.81
N LEU A 123 10.16 8.08 2.00
CA LEU A 123 10.29 8.17 0.53
C LEU A 123 11.38 9.13 0.03
N LYS A 124 12.18 9.71 0.93
CA LYS A 124 13.17 10.72 0.58
C LYS A 124 14.27 10.13 -0.30
N GLY A 125 14.53 10.79 -1.44
CA GLY A 125 15.57 10.38 -2.39
C GLY A 125 15.26 9.08 -3.15
N VAL A 126 14.03 8.58 -3.08
CA VAL A 126 13.62 7.41 -3.87
C VAL A 126 13.33 7.87 -5.31
N PRO A 127 14.04 7.37 -6.32
CA PRO A 127 13.77 7.72 -7.71
C PRO A 127 12.48 7.05 -8.20
N GLN A 128 11.95 7.50 -9.34
CA GLN A 128 10.86 6.84 -10.04
C GLN A 128 11.20 5.36 -10.32
N GLY A 129 10.27 4.46 -10.02
CA GLY A 129 10.46 3.02 -10.09
C GLY A 129 11.44 2.46 -9.05
N GLY A 130 11.90 3.28 -8.11
CA GLY A 130 12.83 2.91 -7.06
C GLY A 130 12.19 1.98 -6.02
N LYS A 131 13.02 1.13 -5.41
CA LYS A 131 12.60 0.29 -4.29
C LYS A 131 12.61 1.11 -3.01
N TYR A 132 11.52 1.04 -2.26
CA TYR A 132 11.43 1.61 -0.93
C TYR A 132 10.77 0.60 0.00
N THR A 133 11.32 0.43 1.20
CA THR A 133 10.78 -0.50 2.19
C THR A 133 10.88 0.08 3.58
N VAL A 134 9.87 -0.16 4.42
CA VAL A 134 9.90 0.25 5.83
C VAL A 134 9.59 -0.95 6.73
N PRO A 135 10.50 -1.30 7.66
CA PRO A 135 10.21 -2.34 8.64
C PRO A 135 9.27 -1.78 9.73
N VAL A 136 8.09 -2.36 9.85
CA VAL A 136 7.08 -1.98 10.84
C VAL A 136 6.82 -3.16 11.78
N GLN A 137 7.33 -3.06 13.01
CA GLN A 137 7.13 -4.11 14.01
C GLN A 137 5.73 -4.03 14.63
N ILE A 138 4.99 -5.13 14.56
CA ILE A 138 3.73 -5.29 15.29
C ILE A 138 4.05 -5.34 16.79
N PRO A 139 3.28 -4.68 17.67
CA PRO A 139 3.48 -4.79 19.11
C PRO A 139 3.54 -6.25 19.56
N LYS A 140 4.53 -6.61 20.39
CA LYS A 140 4.75 -7.99 20.86
C LYS A 140 3.55 -8.55 21.61
N ASP A 141 2.79 -7.68 22.26
CA ASP A 141 1.61 -8.02 23.04
C ASP A 141 0.30 -7.75 22.28
N ALA A 142 0.35 -7.55 20.96
CA ALA A 142 -0.83 -7.36 20.13
C ALA A 142 -1.80 -8.55 20.30
N PRO A 143 -3.10 -8.30 20.48
CA PRO A 143 -4.10 -9.35 20.56
C PRO A 143 -4.35 -9.99 19.18
N SER A 144 -4.80 -11.24 19.21
CA SER A 144 -5.28 -11.94 18.02
C SER A 144 -6.50 -11.22 17.42
N GLY A 145 -6.57 -11.12 16.09
CA GLY A 145 -7.74 -10.57 15.42
C GLY A 145 -7.55 -10.22 13.95
N LYS A 146 -8.67 -9.93 13.27
CA LYS A 146 -8.68 -9.28 11.96
C LYS A 146 -8.33 -7.80 12.16
N VAL A 147 -7.32 -7.33 11.46
CA VAL A 147 -6.76 -5.99 11.65
C VAL A 147 -6.66 -5.28 10.31
N THR A 148 -6.95 -3.99 10.31
CA THR A 148 -6.61 -3.11 9.19
C THR A 148 -5.30 -2.43 9.51
N PHE A 149 -4.30 -2.64 8.65
CA PHE A 149 -3.01 -1.95 8.70
C PHE A 149 -3.07 -0.78 7.72
N MET A 150 -2.82 0.44 8.19
CA MET A 150 -2.86 1.65 7.37
C MET A 150 -1.47 2.24 7.26
N TRP A 151 -1.11 2.62 6.04
CA TRP A 151 0.00 3.51 5.75
C TRP A 151 -0.57 4.87 5.33
N LEU A 152 -0.07 5.94 5.94
CA LEU A 152 -0.34 7.34 5.56
C LEU A 152 0.97 7.98 5.12
N TRP A 153 0.90 8.86 4.12
CA TRP A 153 2.02 9.71 3.72
C TRP A 153 1.55 11.13 3.39
N ASN A 154 2.18 12.12 4.02
CA ASN A 154 2.10 13.52 3.65
C ASN A 154 3.40 13.90 2.93
N ASN A 155 3.29 14.33 1.68
CA ASN A 155 4.40 14.66 0.81
C ASN A 155 5.09 15.98 1.18
N ALA A 156 6.40 16.06 0.96
CA ALA A 156 7.18 17.27 1.29
C ALA A 156 7.02 18.39 0.26
N GLU A 157 6.94 18.06 -1.03
CA GLU A 157 6.89 19.02 -2.15
C GLU A 157 5.67 18.78 -3.05
N GLY A 158 5.10 19.83 -3.66
CA GLY A 158 3.98 19.76 -4.59
C GLY A 158 2.63 20.14 -3.98
N ASN A 159 1.54 19.57 -4.48
CA ASN A 159 0.23 19.76 -3.88
C ASN A 159 0.20 19.25 -2.43
N ARG A 160 -0.57 19.89 -1.56
CA ARG A 160 -0.68 19.49 -0.16
C ARG A 160 -1.63 18.30 -0.07
N GLU A 161 -1.06 17.11 -0.21
CA GLU A 161 -1.77 15.85 -0.42
C GLU A 161 -1.65 14.92 0.80
N LEU A 162 -2.63 14.05 0.94
CA LEU A 162 -2.57 12.88 1.81
C LEU A 162 -2.72 11.62 0.98
N TYR A 163 -1.70 10.75 1.03
CA TYR A 163 -1.75 9.41 0.46
C TYR A 163 -2.09 8.43 1.57
N SER A 164 -2.94 7.46 1.26
CA SER A 164 -3.26 6.41 2.22
C SER A 164 -3.71 5.13 1.56
N ASN A 165 -3.14 4.02 1.99
CA ASN A 165 -3.61 2.69 1.61
C ASN A 165 -3.74 1.81 2.86
N CYS A 166 -4.76 0.97 2.87
CA CYS A 166 -4.98 0.00 3.93
C CYS A 166 -4.80 -1.42 3.43
N ALA A 167 -4.05 -2.24 4.16
CA ALA A 167 -3.97 -3.67 3.98
C ALA A 167 -4.77 -4.40 5.07
N ASP A 168 -5.54 -5.40 4.65
CA ASP A 168 -6.30 -6.25 5.54
C ASP A 168 -5.46 -7.46 5.98
N ILE A 169 -5.06 -7.47 7.24
CA ILE A 169 -4.20 -8.50 7.81
C ILE A 169 -4.91 -9.26 8.94
N GLU A 170 -4.35 -10.37 9.36
CA GLU A 170 -4.74 -11.08 10.58
C GLU A 170 -3.53 -11.22 11.50
N ILE A 171 -3.68 -10.79 12.75
CA ILE A 171 -2.63 -10.92 13.76
C ILE A 171 -2.94 -12.17 14.59
N LYS A 172 -1.93 -13.04 14.76
CA LYS A 172 -1.91 -14.13 15.73
C LYS A 172 -1.09 -13.71 16.95
N GLY A 173 -1.78 -13.39 18.03
CA GLY A 173 -1.20 -12.94 19.29
C GLY A 173 -1.98 -13.48 20.48
N LYS A 174 -2.01 -12.72 21.58
CA LYS A 174 -2.73 -13.12 22.80
C LYS A 174 -4.25 -13.11 22.63
N ASP A 175 -4.97 -13.94 23.38
CA ASP A 175 -6.44 -13.92 23.39
C ASP A 175 -6.95 -12.70 24.17
N GLY A 176 -7.53 -11.74 23.45
CA GLY A 176 -7.90 -10.45 24.01
C GLY A 176 -6.71 -9.60 24.44
N GLY A 177 -6.95 -8.32 24.72
CA GLY A 177 -5.86 -7.43 25.11
C GLY A 177 -6.12 -5.97 24.81
N LYS A 178 -5.04 -5.20 24.89
CA LYS A 178 -5.02 -3.77 24.57
C LYS A 178 -3.87 -3.49 23.62
N VAL A 179 -4.12 -2.61 22.66
CA VAL A 179 -3.07 -1.99 21.83
C VAL A 179 -3.06 -0.51 22.18
N LYS A 180 -1.91 -0.02 22.62
CA LYS A 180 -1.72 1.36 23.09
C LYS A 180 -0.78 2.11 22.15
N GLY A 181 -1.03 3.40 21.98
CA GLY A 181 -0.17 4.30 21.24
C GLY A 181 -0.84 5.66 21.11
N VAL A 182 -0.71 6.29 19.95
CA VAL A 182 -1.34 7.58 19.63
C VAL A 182 -2.23 7.47 18.40
N ALA A 183 -3.24 8.34 18.32
CA ALA A 183 -4.04 8.53 17.11
C ALA A 183 -3.13 8.99 15.94
N PRO A 184 -3.47 8.69 14.67
CA PRO A 184 -2.77 9.28 13.54
C PRO A 184 -3.02 10.79 13.47
N LEU A 185 -2.00 11.55 13.05
CA LEU A 185 -2.20 12.92 12.58
C LEU A 185 -2.77 12.84 11.16
N ILE A 186 -4.01 13.25 10.97
CA ILE A 186 -4.61 13.39 9.65
C ILE A 186 -4.42 14.85 9.23
N ALA A 187 -3.55 15.07 8.25
CA ALA A 187 -3.18 16.39 7.73
C ALA A 187 -3.39 16.42 6.21
N ASN A 188 -3.64 17.61 5.67
CA ASN A 188 -3.86 17.87 4.25
C ASN A 188 -4.96 16.97 3.63
N TYR A 189 -6.08 16.86 4.34
CA TYR A 189 -7.24 16.04 3.98
C TYR A 189 -8.54 16.76 4.37
N GLY A 190 -8.92 17.75 3.57
CA GLY A 190 -9.99 18.72 3.80
C GLY A 190 -9.61 19.85 4.77
N HIS A 191 -10.34 20.97 4.70
CA HIS A 191 -10.08 22.18 5.49
C HIS A 191 -10.18 22.02 7.01
N SER A 192 -10.79 20.92 7.47
CA SER A 192 -10.88 20.60 8.90
C SER A 192 -9.63 19.90 9.44
N SER A 193 -8.75 19.44 8.56
CA SER A 193 -7.48 18.78 8.92
C SER A 193 -6.38 19.80 9.21
N PHE A 194 -5.31 19.35 9.87
CA PHE A 194 -4.14 20.18 10.04
C PHE A 194 -3.46 20.44 8.69
N TYR A 195 -3.04 21.67 8.45
CA TYR A 195 -2.32 22.05 7.23
C TYR A 195 -0.81 21.90 7.44
N ILE A 196 -0.17 21.03 6.67
CA ILE A 196 1.29 20.95 6.59
C ILE A 196 1.72 21.64 5.29
N PRO A 197 2.52 22.75 5.35
CA PRO A 197 2.99 23.46 4.16
C PRO A 197 4.01 22.63 3.36
N GLU A 198 4.60 23.19 2.31
CA GLU A 198 5.79 22.62 1.66
C GLU A 198 7.01 22.66 2.58
N PHE A 199 7.84 21.61 2.54
CA PHE A 199 9.05 21.49 3.35
C PHE A 199 10.23 20.76 2.67
N PRO A 200 10.59 21.07 1.40
CA PRO A 200 11.69 20.40 0.69
C PRO A 200 13.07 20.62 1.35
N GLY A 201 13.27 21.77 2.00
CA GLY A 201 14.49 22.16 2.69
C GLY A 201 14.58 21.58 4.10
N ALA A 202 15.79 21.19 4.52
CA ALA A 202 16.04 20.52 5.81
C ALA A 202 15.55 21.29 7.05
N ASN A 203 15.45 22.62 6.95
CA ASN A 203 15.06 23.52 8.04
C ASN A 203 13.63 24.07 7.90
N ASP A 204 12.90 23.64 6.87
CA ASP A 204 11.54 24.11 6.63
C ASP A 204 10.61 23.59 7.72
N ARG A 205 9.63 24.43 8.07
CA ARG A 205 8.54 24.05 8.97
C ARG A 205 7.71 22.94 8.32
N ASP A 206 7.75 21.76 8.89
CA ASP A 206 7.14 20.55 8.36
C ASP A 206 6.01 20.01 9.24
N GLY A 207 5.62 20.76 10.28
CA GLY A 207 4.57 20.37 11.22
C GLY A 207 4.92 19.16 12.11
N HIS A 208 6.20 18.77 12.21
CA HIS A 208 6.61 17.62 13.02
C HIS A 208 6.18 17.74 14.49
N GLU A 209 6.07 18.96 15.02
CA GLU A 209 5.61 19.25 16.38
C GLU A 209 4.19 18.75 16.65
N GLU A 210 3.32 18.69 15.64
CA GLU A 210 1.95 18.19 15.77
C GLU A 210 1.92 16.67 16.01
N PHE A 211 2.93 15.94 15.53
CA PHE A 211 3.04 14.50 15.79
C PHE A 211 3.25 14.20 17.27
N ALA A 212 3.89 15.11 18.02
CA ALA A 212 4.04 14.98 19.47
C ALA A 212 2.73 15.28 20.23
N LYS A 213 1.82 16.04 19.64
CA LYS A 213 0.52 16.43 20.24
C LYS A 213 -0.60 15.41 19.98
N ARG A 214 -0.33 14.33 19.23
CA ARG A 214 -1.31 13.29 18.92
C ARG A 214 -1.85 12.66 20.20
N LYS A 215 -3.18 12.52 20.24
CA LYS A 215 -3.91 12.02 21.41
C LYS A 215 -3.50 10.57 21.71
N PRO A 216 -3.24 10.20 22.98
CA PRO A 216 -3.11 8.80 23.37
C PRO A 216 -4.38 8.02 23.06
N ILE A 217 -4.24 6.83 22.48
CA ILE A 217 -5.35 5.93 22.15
C ILE A 217 -5.04 4.54 22.71
N THR A 218 -6.09 3.87 23.19
CA THR A 218 -6.05 2.46 23.57
C THR A 218 -7.22 1.73 22.93
N ILE A 219 -6.92 0.75 22.08
CA ILE A 219 -7.91 -0.17 21.53
C ILE A 219 -7.97 -1.38 22.43
N THR A 220 -9.17 -1.73 22.93
CA THR A 220 -9.38 -2.94 23.74
C THR A 220 -10.04 -4.02 22.88
N VAL A 221 -9.38 -5.16 22.74
CA VAL A 221 -9.87 -6.33 22.00
C VAL A 221 -10.36 -7.36 23.01
N LYS A 222 -11.62 -7.78 22.87
CA LYS A 222 -12.20 -8.82 23.73
C LYS A 222 -11.63 -10.18 23.33
N GLY A 223 -11.24 -10.97 24.32
CA GLY A 223 -10.88 -12.38 24.11
C GLY A 223 -12.08 -13.19 23.65
N SER A 224 -11.81 -14.32 23.00
CA SER A 224 -12.82 -15.22 22.45
C SER A 224 -13.63 -15.98 23.52
N GLY A 225 -13.32 -15.80 24.81
CA GLY A 225 -14.11 -16.32 25.92
C GLY A 225 -14.24 -17.85 25.94
N LYS A 226 -13.42 -18.57 25.16
CA LYS A 226 -13.42 -20.03 25.17
C LYS A 226 -12.70 -20.52 26.42
N SER A 227 -13.52 -20.97 27.37
CA SER A 227 -13.13 -21.90 28.43
C SER A 227 -12.14 -22.91 27.86
N GLN A 228 -11.01 -23.03 28.56
CA GLN A 228 -9.97 -24.00 28.32
C GLN A 228 -10.63 -25.38 28.20
N SER A 229 -10.77 -25.87 26.96
CA SER A 229 -11.12 -27.25 26.68
C SER A 229 -9.97 -28.09 27.20
N THR A 230 -10.14 -28.58 28.43
CA THR A 230 -9.30 -29.61 29.01
C THR A 230 -9.40 -30.83 28.11
N THR A 231 -8.36 -31.03 27.30
CA THR A 231 -8.14 -32.29 26.59
C THR A 231 -7.84 -33.36 27.64
N LYS A 232 -8.89 -33.97 28.17
CA LYS A 232 -8.83 -35.25 28.88
C LYS A 232 -8.32 -36.31 27.89
N PRO A 233 -7.22 -37.03 28.16
CA PRO A 233 -6.77 -38.10 27.27
C PRO A 233 -7.79 -39.25 27.36
N SER A 234 -8.39 -39.61 26.24
CA SER A 234 -9.26 -40.80 26.13
C SER A 234 -8.48 -41.93 25.43
N PRO A 235 -8.72 -43.21 25.79
CA PRO A 235 -7.72 -44.27 25.70
C PRO A 235 -7.48 -44.82 24.28
N LYS A 236 -6.27 -45.32 24.10
CA LYS A 236 -5.80 -46.14 22.96
C LYS A 236 -6.72 -47.36 22.73
N PRO A 237 -7.17 -47.64 21.50
CA PRO A 237 -7.75 -48.93 21.16
C PRO A 237 -6.67 -49.89 20.61
N THR A 238 -6.60 -51.08 21.21
CA THR A 238 -5.75 -52.20 20.79
C THR A 238 -6.64 -53.26 20.11
N SER A 239 -6.25 -53.72 18.91
CA SER A 239 -6.52 -55.02 18.21
C SER A 239 -7.91 -55.68 18.32
N LYS A 240 -8.59 -56.16 17.27
CA LYS A 240 -8.21 -57.17 16.24
C LYS A 240 -9.35 -57.25 15.15
N PRO A 241 -9.16 -57.96 14.02
CA PRO A 241 -9.94 -57.78 12.79
C PRO A 241 -11.15 -58.71 12.64
N THR A 242 -12.20 -58.21 11.99
CA THR A 242 -13.34 -59.02 11.51
C THR A 242 -13.49 -58.84 10.00
N LYS A 243 -13.39 -59.95 9.26
CA LYS A 243 -13.61 -60.04 7.81
C LYS A 243 -15.11 -59.92 7.51
N THR A 244 -15.51 -58.97 6.66
CA THR A 244 -16.72 -59.10 5.84
C THR A 244 -16.54 -58.45 4.47
N LYS A 245 -17.01 -59.18 3.45
CA LYS A 245 -16.87 -58.96 2.00
C LYS A 245 -17.48 -57.62 1.54
N THR A 246 -16.82 -56.96 0.60
CA THR A 246 -17.40 -55.85 -0.17
C THR A 246 -17.23 -56.13 -1.66
N VAL A 247 -18.35 -56.01 -2.38
CA VAL A 247 -18.51 -56.23 -3.82
C VAL A 247 -18.00 -55.01 -4.59
N SER A 248 -17.17 -55.23 -5.60
CA SER A 248 -16.67 -54.22 -6.54
C SER A 248 -17.74 -53.71 -7.50
N PRO A 249 -17.84 -52.40 -7.75
CA PRO A 249 -18.39 -51.86 -8.99
C PRO A 249 -17.29 -51.58 -10.03
N LYS A 250 -17.61 -51.97 -11.26
CA LYS A 250 -16.87 -51.86 -12.53
C LYS A 250 -16.58 -50.39 -12.93
N PRO A 251 -15.40 -50.07 -13.48
CA PRO A 251 -15.08 -48.71 -13.94
C PRO A 251 -15.69 -48.40 -15.31
N THR A 252 -16.45 -47.31 -15.39
CA THR A 252 -17.00 -46.74 -16.63
C THR A 252 -15.96 -45.82 -17.27
N LYS A 253 -15.72 -46.03 -18.57
CA LYS A 253 -14.83 -45.22 -19.41
C LYS A 253 -15.37 -43.80 -19.56
N ILE A 254 -14.56 -42.79 -19.24
CA ILE A 254 -14.79 -41.40 -19.65
C ILE A 254 -13.82 -41.08 -20.79
N VAL A 255 -14.40 -40.73 -21.94
CA VAL A 255 -13.73 -40.34 -23.19
C VAL A 255 -13.16 -38.93 -23.04
N THR A 256 -11.87 -38.79 -23.28
CA THR A 256 -11.14 -37.51 -23.30
C THR A 256 -11.14 -36.93 -24.72
N PRO A 257 -11.52 -35.65 -24.95
CA PRO A 257 -11.32 -35.01 -26.23
C PRO A 257 -9.87 -34.49 -26.40
N LYS A 258 -9.32 -34.79 -27.58
CA LYS A 258 -7.97 -34.49 -28.08
C LYS A 258 -7.71 -32.99 -28.28
N PRO A 259 -6.52 -32.44 -27.95
CA PRO A 259 -6.16 -31.06 -28.30
C PRO A 259 -5.86 -30.92 -29.80
N LYS A 260 -6.43 -29.88 -30.44
CA LYS A 260 -6.11 -29.47 -31.81
C LYS A 260 -4.75 -28.74 -31.84
N SER A 261 -3.86 -29.23 -32.68
CA SER A 261 -2.59 -28.65 -33.09
C SER A 261 -2.76 -27.22 -33.63
N THR A 262 -2.08 -26.24 -33.03
CA THR A 262 -1.93 -24.88 -33.58
C THR A 262 -0.52 -24.71 -34.15
N LYS A 263 -0.44 -24.32 -35.43
CA LYS A 263 0.80 -24.12 -36.18
C LYS A 263 1.60 -22.94 -35.62
N THR A 264 2.89 -23.16 -35.40
CA THR A 264 3.89 -22.14 -35.08
C THR A 264 4.21 -21.31 -36.32
N THR A 265 3.83 -20.04 -36.34
CA THR A 265 4.33 -19.08 -37.33
C THR A 265 5.52 -18.35 -36.73
N LYS A 266 6.71 -18.60 -37.28
CA LYS A 266 7.92 -17.83 -37.00
C LYS A 266 7.84 -16.51 -37.76
N THR A 267 7.77 -15.39 -37.06
CA THR A 267 7.98 -14.06 -37.67
C THR A 267 9.35 -13.55 -37.27
N VAL A 268 10.15 -13.25 -38.30
CA VAL A 268 11.55 -12.83 -38.24
C VAL A 268 11.66 -11.43 -37.64
N THR A 269 12.37 -11.30 -36.52
CA THR A 269 12.80 -10.00 -35.99
C THR A 269 13.99 -9.51 -36.79
N LYS A 270 13.80 -8.47 -37.60
CA LYS A 270 14.87 -7.77 -38.32
C LYS A 270 15.66 -6.93 -37.30
N VAL A 271 16.90 -7.32 -37.03
CA VAL A 271 17.84 -6.54 -36.21
C VAL A 271 18.20 -5.28 -37.00
N VAL A 272 17.76 -4.12 -36.51
CA VAL A 272 18.21 -2.81 -37.01
C VAL A 272 19.45 -2.42 -36.21
N THR A 273 20.63 -2.64 -36.80
CA THR A 273 21.90 -2.14 -36.28
C THR A 273 21.92 -0.62 -36.42
N ARG A 274 21.75 0.11 -35.31
CA ARG A 274 22.01 1.55 -35.25
C ARG A 274 23.52 1.78 -35.11
N THR A 275 24.15 2.29 -36.16
CA THR A 275 25.52 2.79 -36.12
C THR A 275 25.60 3.97 -35.13
N VAL A 276 26.36 3.81 -34.06
CA VAL A 276 26.71 4.91 -33.15
C VAL A 276 27.86 5.70 -33.77
N THR A 277 27.55 6.83 -34.40
CA THR A 277 28.57 7.81 -34.77
C THR A 277 29.03 8.52 -33.49
N LYS A 278 30.25 8.25 -33.04
CA LYS A 278 30.92 9.03 -31.97
C LYS A 278 31.06 10.47 -32.45
N ILE A 279 30.35 11.40 -31.82
CA ILE A 279 30.66 12.83 -31.90
C ILE A 279 31.84 13.07 -30.97
N VAL A 280 33.01 13.31 -31.55
CA VAL A 280 34.20 13.79 -30.84
C VAL A 280 33.96 15.25 -30.46
N LYS A 281 33.93 15.54 -29.16
CA LYS A 281 33.97 16.91 -28.64
C LYS A 281 35.41 17.42 -28.76
N PRO A 282 35.68 18.61 -29.35
CA PRO A 282 37.02 19.18 -29.33
C PRO A 282 37.35 19.69 -27.92
N THR A 283 38.47 19.20 -27.40
CA THR A 283 39.22 19.78 -26.29
C THR A 283 39.74 21.16 -26.69
N HIS A 284 39.28 22.22 -26.00
CA HIS A 284 40.02 23.47 -25.95
C HIS A 284 40.83 23.51 -24.65
N CYS A 285 42.15 23.44 -24.81
CA CYS A 285 43.12 24.02 -23.89
C CYS A 285 43.23 25.51 -24.20
N SER A 286 42.96 26.35 -23.21
CA SER A 286 43.69 27.56 -22.78
C SER A 286 42.84 28.27 -21.74
#